data_AF-A0A972V777-F1
#
_entry.id   AF-A0A972V777-F1
#
_cell.length_a   1.000
_cell.length_b   1.000
_cell.length_c   1.000
_cell.angle_alpha   90.00
_cell.angle_beta   90.00
_cell.angle_gamma   90.00
#
_symmetry.space_group_name_H-M   'P 1'
#
loop_
_entity.id
_entity.type
_entity.pdbx_description
1 polymer ?
#
loop_
_entity_poly.entity_id
_entity_poly.type
_entity_poly.pdbx_seq_one_letter_code
_entity_poly.pdbx_strand_id
1 'polypeptide(L)'
;MALDAETLDQLLTTLRKFVTEKLVPLEAQVSEQDLVPPEIVDQMKELGLFGLSIPEEFGGLGLNMEEESLAVIELSRTSPAFRSVFGTNVGIGSQGIVLDGTDA
;
A
#
# COMPACT_ATOMS: atom_id res chain seq x y z
N MET A 1 -13.45 -5.73 9.89
CA MET A 1 -13.43 -5.24 11.29
C MET A 1 -12.15 -4.45 11.44
N ALA A 2 -12.06 -3.53 12.42
CA ALA A 2 -10.77 -2.91 12.72
C ALA A 2 -9.76 -3.99 13.16
N LEU A 3 -8.52 -3.87 12.70
CA LEU A 3 -7.41 -4.66 13.20
C LEU A 3 -7.25 -4.41 14.71
N ASP A 4 -6.76 -5.42 15.43
CA ASP A 4 -6.31 -5.18 16.79
C ASP A 4 -5.07 -4.28 16.79
N ALA A 5 -4.84 -3.59 17.90
CA ALA A 5 -3.80 -2.58 18.00
C ALA A 5 -2.38 -3.16 17.82
N GLU A 6 -2.15 -4.42 18.20
CA GLU A 6 -0.85 -5.06 18.05
C GLU A 6 -0.57 -5.35 16.58
N THR A 7 -1.54 -5.92 15.86
CA THR A 7 -1.44 -6.19 14.42
C THR A 7 -1.25 -4.89 13.62
N LEU A 8 -1.98 -3.82 13.96
CA LEU A 8 -1.81 -2.53 13.32
C LEU A 8 -0.39 -1.95 13.56
N ASP A 9 0.12 -2.01 14.79
CA ASP A 9 1.47 -1.52 15.09
C ASP A 9 2.56 -2.31 14.35
N GLN A 10 2.39 -3.63 14.21
CA GLN A 10 3.28 -4.49 13.42
C GLN A 10 3.27 -4.12 11.94
N LEU A 11 2.08 -3.87 11.37
CA LEU A 11 1.95 -3.40 9.98
C LEU A 11 2.67 -2.06 9.81
N LEU A 12 2.37 -1.06 10.64
CA LEU A 12 2.99 0.27 10.55
C LEU A 12 4.51 0.21 10.74
N THR A 13 5.00 -0.64 11.65
CA THR A 13 6.44 -0.87 11.83
C THR A 13 7.07 -1.49 10.60
N THR A 14 6.40 -2.44 9.95
CA THR A 14 6.87 -3.07 8.72
C THR A 14 6.93 -2.06 7.57
N LEU A 15 5.89 -1.25 7.40
CA LEU A 15 5.85 -0.18 6.39
C LEU A 15 6.95 0.86 6.62
N ARG A 16 7.15 1.28 7.88
CA ARG A 16 8.21 2.23 8.24
C ARG A 16 9.60 1.71 7.87
N LYS A 17 9.87 0.43 8.15
CA LYS A 17 11.14 -0.22 7.76
C LYS A 17 11.27 -0.31 6.25
N PHE A 18 10.24 -0.75 5.54
CA PHE A 18 10.26 -0.83 4.08
C PHE A 18 10.54 0.54 3.45
N VAL A 19 9.87 1.59 3.92
CA VAL A 19 10.10 2.97 3.48
C VAL A 19 11.55 3.39 3.74
N THR A 20 12.04 3.22 4.98
CA THR A 20 13.36 3.70 5.39
C THR A 20 14.51 2.93 4.74
N GLU A 21 14.38 1.60 4.63
CA GLU A 21 15.47 0.72 4.22
C GLU A 21 15.44 0.38 2.72
N LYS A 22 14.28 0.48 2.06
CA LYS A 22 14.12 0.14 0.64
C LYS A 22 13.77 1.33 -0.23
N LEU A 23 12.79 2.15 0.15
CA LEU A 23 12.27 3.20 -0.74
C LEU A 23 13.13 4.46 -0.72
N VAL A 24 13.44 5.01 0.46
CA VAL A 24 14.24 6.23 0.61
C VAL A 24 15.60 6.14 -0.11
N PRO A 25 16.37 5.04 -0.01
CA PRO A 25 17.63 4.92 -0.74
C PRO A 25 17.50 4.94 -2.27
N LEU A 26 16.30 4.65 -2.81
CA LEU A 26 16.04 4.54 -4.24
C LEU A 26 15.42 5.82 -4.85
N GLU A 27 15.13 6.84 -4.06
CA GLU A 27 14.45 8.06 -4.53
C GLU A 27 15.17 8.74 -5.69
N ALA A 28 16.50 8.91 -5.58
CA ALA A 28 17.30 9.54 -6.63
C ALA A 28 17.27 8.71 -7.93
N GLN A 29 17.41 7.38 -7.82
CA GLN A 29 17.34 6.48 -8.96
C GLN A 29 15.97 6.58 -9.65
N VAL A 30 14.88 6.53 -8.90
CA VAL A 30 13.51 6.62 -9.44
C VAL A 30 13.29 7.96 -10.12
N SER A 31 13.80 9.05 -9.54
CA SER A 31 13.69 10.38 -10.14
C SER A 31 14.51 10.53 -11.43
N GLU A 32 15.66 9.87 -11.54
CA GLU A 32 16.50 9.95 -12.75
C GLU A 32 16.01 9.03 -13.87
N GLN A 33 15.41 7.89 -13.51
CA GLN A 33 15.01 6.85 -14.45
C GLN A 33 13.52 6.87 -14.81
N ASP A 34 12.73 7.71 -14.13
CA ASP A 34 11.26 7.76 -14.24
C ASP A 34 10.59 6.38 -14.06
N LEU A 35 11.21 5.51 -13.24
CA LEU A 35 10.80 4.11 -13.10
C LEU A 35 11.02 3.63 -11.67
N VAL A 36 9.96 3.10 -11.05
CA VAL A 36 10.08 2.31 -9.82
C VAL A 36 10.58 0.91 -10.20
N PRO A 37 11.68 0.42 -9.60
CA PRO A 37 12.25 -0.87 -9.98
C PRO A 37 11.24 -2.02 -9.82
N PRO A 38 11.14 -2.96 -10.79
CA PRO A 38 10.17 -4.05 -10.75
C PRO A 38 10.22 -4.89 -9.47
N GLU A 39 11.42 -5.13 -8.94
CA GLU A 39 11.63 -5.88 -7.69
C GLU A 39 11.07 -5.17 -6.46
N ILE A 40 10.98 -3.83 -6.50
CA ILE A 40 10.32 -3.05 -5.45
C ILE A 40 8.81 -3.17 -5.60
N VAL A 41 8.30 -3.15 -6.82
CA VAL A 41 6.87 -3.36 -7.09
C VAL A 41 6.44 -4.76 -6.65
N ASP A 42 7.26 -5.79 -6.85
CA ASP A 42 6.97 -7.14 -6.38
C ASP A 42 6.95 -7.24 -4.85
N GLN A 43 7.90 -6.61 -4.16
CA GLN A 43 7.85 -6.48 -2.69
C GLN A 43 6.58 -5.74 -2.21
N MET A 44 6.13 -4.70 -2.93
CA MET A 44 4.88 -4.01 -2.60
C MET A 44 3.65 -4.93 -2.74
N LYS A 45 3.65 -5.87 -3.70
CA LYS A 45 2.60 -6.89 -3.83
C LYS A 45 2.65 -7.88 -2.68
N GLU A 46 3.84 -8.36 -2.33
CA GLU A 46 4.04 -9.29 -1.20
C GLU A 46 3.61 -8.68 0.15
N LEU A 47 3.79 -7.37 0.32
CA LEU A 47 3.31 -6.61 1.49
C LEU A 47 1.80 -6.33 1.47
N GLY A 48 1.07 -6.69 0.40
CA GLY A 48 -0.37 -6.48 0.28
C GLY A 48 -0.79 -5.04 -0.02
N LEU A 49 0.12 -4.16 -0.46
CA LEU A 49 -0.17 -2.72 -0.64
C LEU A 49 -1.22 -2.44 -1.72
N PHE A 50 -1.44 -3.37 -2.64
CA PHE A 50 -2.45 -3.26 -3.69
C PHE A 50 -3.87 -3.60 -3.21
N GLY A 51 -4.03 -4.13 -2.00
CA GLY A 51 -5.29 -4.58 -1.44
C GLY A 51 -5.61 -4.01 -0.06
N LEU A 52 -5.04 -2.85 0.31
CA LEU A 52 -5.16 -2.27 1.67
C LEU A 52 -6.60 -2.29 2.19
N SER A 53 -7.54 -1.66 1.48
CA SER A 53 -8.96 -1.58 1.88
C SER A 53 -9.87 -2.57 1.14
N ILE A 54 -9.30 -3.50 0.36
CA ILE A 54 -10.08 -4.57 -0.27
C ILE A 54 -10.49 -5.57 0.83
N PRO A 55 -11.76 -6.01 0.89
CA PRO A 55 -12.19 -7.03 1.86
C PRO A 55 -11.34 -8.32 1.79
N GLU A 56 -11.12 -8.95 2.95
CA GLU A 56 -10.34 -10.18 3.07
C GLU A 56 -10.92 -11.34 2.23
N GLU A 57 -12.25 -11.39 2.06
CA GLU A 57 -12.91 -12.40 1.21
C GLU A 57 -12.51 -12.32 -0.27
N PHE A 58 -12.01 -11.16 -0.71
CA PHE A 58 -11.45 -10.94 -2.04
C PHE A 58 -9.91 -10.92 -2.05
N GLY A 59 -9.27 -11.33 -0.94
CA GLY A 59 -7.82 -11.42 -0.81
C GLY A 59 -7.11 -10.11 -0.46
N GLY A 60 -7.84 -9.10 0.01
CA GLY A 60 -7.26 -7.86 0.53
C GLY A 60 -6.91 -7.91 2.02
N LEU A 61 -6.43 -6.78 2.55
CA LEU A 61 -6.08 -6.62 3.97
C LEU A 61 -7.25 -6.11 4.83
N GLY A 62 -8.36 -5.69 4.21
CA GLY A 62 -9.57 -5.30 4.91
C GLY A 62 -9.45 -4.08 5.83
N LEU A 63 -8.44 -3.23 5.61
CA LEU A 63 -8.20 -2.05 6.45
C LEU A 63 -9.39 -1.11 6.39
N ASN A 64 -9.76 -0.57 7.55
CA ASN A 64 -10.70 0.55 7.60
C ASN A 64 -10.01 1.88 7.21
N MET A 65 -10.79 2.96 7.10
CA MET A 65 -10.28 4.27 6.68
C MET A 65 -9.18 4.83 7.61
N GLU A 66 -9.28 4.62 8.92
CA GLU A 66 -8.28 5.10 9.88
C GLU A 66 -6.96 4.33 9.71
N GLU A 67 -7.04 3.01 9.61
CA GLU A 67 -5.88 2.13 9.41
C GLU A 67 -5.19 2.39 8.07
N GLU A 68 -5.98 2.52 6.98
CA GLU A 68 -5.45 2.90 5.67
C GLU A 68 -4.76 4.26 5.74
N SER A 69 -5.36 5.24 6.43
CA SER A 69 -4.76 6.57 6.60
C SER A 69 -3.41 6.51 7.32
N LEU A 70 -3.31 5.71 8.39
CA LEU A 70 -2.07 5.52 9.12
C LEU A 70 -0.99 4.82 8.27
N ALA A 71 -1.37 3.79 7.50
CA ALA A 71 -0.48 3.13 6.55
C ALA A 71 0.04 4.12 5.49
N VAL A 72 -0.86 4.94 4.94
CA VAL A 72 -0.51 5.97 3.95
C VAL A 72 0.41 7.04 4.54
N ILE A 73 0.26 7.42 5.82
CA ILE A 73 1.18 8.35 6.49
C ILE A 73 2.61 7.79 6.54
N GLU A 74 2.78 6.50 6.87
CA GLU A 74 4.11 5.88 6.86
C GLU A 74 4.67 5.81 5.42
N LEU A 75 3.87 5.40 4.45
CA LEU A 75 4.24 5.31 3.02
C LEU A 75 4.57 6.66 2.39
N SER A 76 4.03 7.77 2.92
CA SER A 76 4.26 9.13 2.42
C SER A 76 5.56 9.77 2.93
N ARG A 77 6.37 9.03 3.70
CA ARG A 77 7.69 9.50 4.18
C ARG A 77 8.81 9.31 3.15
N THR A 78 8.46 8.95 1.92
CA THR A 78 9.36 8.84 0.78
C THR A 78 8.73 9.51 -0.44
N SER A 79 9.45 9.55 -1.56
CA SER A 79 8.97 10.06 -2.84
C SER A 79 7.54 9.57 -3.17
N PRO A 80 6.63 10.48 -3.58
CA PRO A 80 5.26 10.10 -3.93
C PRO A 80 5.18 9.14 -5.13
N ALA A 81 6.25 9.04 -5.93
CA ALA A 81 6.33 8.09 -7.04
C ALA A 81 6.04 6.65 -6.59
N PHE A 82 6.53 6.24 -5.42
CA PHE A 82 6.28 4.90 -4.87
C PHE A 82 4.82 4.67 -4.49
N ARG A 83 4.18 5.64 -3.83
CA ARG A 83 2.76 5.58 -3.46
C ARG A 83 1.85 5.61 -4.69
N SER A 84 2.26 6.25 -5.77
CA SER A 84 1.49 6.29 -7.02
C SER A 84 1.41 4.92 -7.73
N VAL A 85 2.35 4.01 -7.49
CA VAL A 85 2.37 2.67 -8.13
C VAL A 85 1.09 1.87 -7.88
N PHE A 86 0.60 1.86 -6.63
CA PHE A 86 -0.60 1.12 -6.24
C PHE A 86 -1.80 2.03 -5.96
N GLY A 87 -1.58 3.34 -5.90
CA GLY A 87 -2.53 4.28 -5.35
C GLY A 87 -3.89 4.36 -6.02
N THR A 88 -3.88 4.48 -7.35
CA THR A 88 -5.11 4.49 -8.15
C THR A 88 -5.86 3.16 -8.04
N ASN A 89 -5.11 2.07 -7.88
CA ASN A 89 -5.68 0.73 -7.77
C ASN A 89 -6.46 0.57 -6.45
N VAL A 90 -5.89 1.03 -5.34
CA VAL A 90 -6.53 0.96 -4.01
C VAL A 90 -7.71 1.94 -3.88
N GLY A 91 -7.58 3.16 -4.39
CA GLY A 91 -8.58 4.21 -4.12
C GLY A 91 -9.73 4.27 -5.13
N ILE A 92 -9.45 4.15 -6.43
CA ILE A 92 -10.45 4.37 -7.49
C ILE A 92 -10.83 3.05 -8.17
N GLY A 93 -9.82 2.25 -8.54
CA GLY A 93 -10.02 1.01 -9.30
C GLY A 93 -10.79 -0.04 -8.50
N SER A 94 -10.24 -0.46 -7.36
CA SER A 94 -10.83 -1.52 -6.54
C SER A 94 -12.12 -1.07 -5.86
N GLN A 95 -12.19 0.16 -5.34
CA GLN A 95 -13.37 0.64 -4.61
C GLN A 95 -14.63 0.65 -5.49
N GLY A 96 -14.52 1.03 -6.76
CA GLY A 96 -15.67 0.96 -7.68
C GLY A 96 -16.20 -0.47 -7.83
N ILE A 97 -15.31 -1.46 -7.89
CA ILE A 97 -15.68 -2.88 -7.98
C ILE A 97 -16.24 -3.39 -6.64
N VAL A 98 -15.62 -3.03 -5.52
CA VAL A 98 -16.07 -3.47 -4.19
C VAL A 98 -17.45 -2.91 -3.86
N LEU A 99 -17.75 -1.67 -4.27
CA LEU A 99 -19.02 -1.00 -3.97
C LEU A 99 -20.15 -1.40 -4.91
N ASP A 100 -19.88 -1.49 -6.21
CA ASP A 100 -20.92 -1.65 -7.25
C ASP A 100 -20.79 -2.95 -8.06
N GLY A 101 -19.80 -3.79 -7.77
CA GLY A 101 -19.58 -5.07 -8.42
C GLY A 101 -20.65 -6.11 -8.09
N THR A 102 -20.74 -7.14 -8.93
CA THR A 102 -21.65 -8.28 -8.76
C THR A 102 -20.84 -9.57 -8.67
N ASP A 103 -21.35 -10.59 -7.96
CA ASP A 103 -20.70 -11.91 -7.79
C ASP A 103 -20.64 -12.79 -9.07
N ALA A 104 -21.02 -12.23 -10.23
CA ALA A 104 -21.33 -12.96 -11.47
C ALA A 104 -20.10 -13.43 -12.25
#